data_AF-A0A377KAW5-F1
#
_entry.id   AF-A0A377KAW5-F1
#
_cell.length_a   1.000
_cell.length_b   1.000
_cell.length_c   1.000
_cell.angle_alpha   90.00
_cell.angle_beta   90.00
_cell.angle_gamma   90.00
#
_symmetry.space_group_name_H-M   'P 1'
#
loop_
_entity.id
_entity.type
_entity.pdbx_description
1 polymer ?
#
loop_
_entity_poly.entity_id
_entity_poly.type
_entity_poly.pdbx_seq_one_letter_code
_entity_poly.pdbx_strand_id
1 'polypeptide(L)'
;MMMFKAQEINMLDTNMKTQLKAYLEKLTKPVELIATLDDSAKSAEIKELLAEIAELSDKVTFKEDNSLPVRKPSFLITNPGSNQGPRFAGSPLGHEFTSLVLALLWTGGHPSKEAQSLLEQIRHIDGDFEFETYYSLSCHNCPDVVQALNLMSVLNPRIKHTAIDGGTFQNEITDRNVMGVPAVFVNGKEFWSGPHDVD
;
A
#
# COMPACT_ATOMS: atom_id res chain seq x y z
N MET A 1 13.45 -41.18 4.88
CA MET A 1 13.30 -40.08 3.91
C MET A 1 12.27 -39.12 4.47
N MET A 2 12.70 -38.16 5.28
CA MET A 2 11.80 -37.15 5.85
C MET A 2 11.42 -36.18 4.74
N MET A 3 10.16 -36.20 4.34
CA MET A 3 9.56 -35.13 3.55
C MET A 3 9.50 -33.90 4.45
N PHE A 4 10.35 -32.90 4.18
CA PHE A 4 10.12 -31.55 4.65
C PHE A 4 8.84 -31.07 3.95
N LYS A 5 7.72 -31.04 4.68
CA LYS A 5 6.60 -30.19 4.29
C LYS A 5 7.15 -28.77 4.28
N ALA A 6 7.07 -28.10 3.13
CA ALA A 6 7.11 -26.64 3.12
C ALA A 6 6.05 -26.18 4.12
N GLN A 7 6.48 -25.57 5.21
CA GLN A 7 5.60 -24.96 6.18
C GLN A 7 4.89 -23.85 5.40
N GLU A 8 3.56 -23.87 5.29
CA GLU A 8 2.79 -22.73 4.78
C GLU A 8 3.20 -21.52 5.60
N ILE A 9 3.95 -20.59 5.00
CA ILE A 9 4.35 -19.35 5.66
C ILE A 9 3.19 -18.40 5.45
N ASN A 10 2.11 -18.61 6.21
CA ASN A 10 1.00 -17.66 6.23
C ASN A 10 1.54 -16.29 6.61
N MET A 11 1.50 -15.34 5.68
CA MET A 11 2.03 -13.98 5.86
C MET A 11 1.14 -13.17 6.79
N LEU A 12 -0.16 -13.47 6.82
CA LEU A 12 -1.11 -12.93 7.78
C LEU A 12 -1.31 -13.92 8.93
N ASP A 13 -1.09 -13.48 10.16
CA ASP A 13 -1.48 -14.26 11.32
C ASP A 13 -3.01 -14.39 11.44
N THR A 14 -3.48 -15.34 12.26
CA THR A 14 -4.91 -15.61 12.44
C THR A 14 -5.72 -14.39 12.90
N ASN A 15 -5.14 -13.53 13.74
CA ASN A 15 -5.80 -12.33 14.22
C ASN A 15 -5.91 -11.29 13.08
N MET A 16 -4.84 -11.06 12.32
CA MET A 16 -4.85 -10.20 11.14
C MET A 16 -5.86 -10.67 10.10
N LYS A 17 -5.91 -11.98 9.79
CA LYS A 17 -6.90 -12.56 8.86
C LYS A 17 -8.34 -12.31 9.34
N THR A 18 -8.58 -12.53 10.62
CA THR A 18 -9.92 -12.33 11.23
C THR A 18 -10.34 -10.88 11.16
N GLN A 19 -9.45 -9.95 11.54
CA GLN A 19 -9.71 -8.52 11.50
C GLN A 19 -9.93 -8.05 10.06
N LEU A 20 -9.05 -8.44 9.13
CA LEU A 20 -9.15 -8.05 7.73
C LEU A 20 -10.45 -8.54 7.12
N LYS A 21 -10.83 -9.81 7.34
CA LYS A 21 -12.11 -10.36 6.87
C LYS A 21 -13.30 -9.52 7.33
N ALA A 22 -13.37 -9.17 8.61
CA ALA A 22 -14.44 -8.33 9.16
C ALA A 22 -14.47 -6.92 8.54
N TYR A 23 -13.31 -6.35 8.17
CA TYR A 23 -13.27 -5.10 7.42
C TYR A 23 -13.73 -5.26 5.97
N LEU A 24 -13.33 -6.34 5.29
CA LEU A 24 -13.68 -6.59 3.89
C LEU A 24 -15.19 -6.83 3.69
N GLU A 25 -15.92 -7.26 4.72
CA GLU A 25 -17.39 -7.31 4.70
C GLU A 25 -18.05 -5.93 4.45
N LYS A 26 -17.33 -4.83 4.71
CA LYS A 26 -17.81 -3.46 4.49
C LYS A 26 -17.60 -2.95 3.06
N LEU A 27 -16.97 -3.73 2.19
CA LEU A 27 -16.78 -3.36 0.80
C LEU A 27 -18.12 -3.33 0.05
N THR A 28 -18.35 -2.26 -0.71
CA THR A 28 -19.54 -2.08 -1.56
C THR A 28 -19.21 -2.12 -3.05
N LYS A 29 -17.93 -2.00 -3.41
CA LYS A 29 -17.40 -2.06 -4.78
C LYS A 29 -16.34 -3.17 -4.91
N PRO A 30 -16.17 -3.74 -6.10
CA PRO A 30 -15.07 -4.67 -6.37
C PRO A 30 -13.71 -3.94 -6.31
N VAL A 31 -12.72 -4.62 -5.75
CA VAL A 31 -11.33 -4.18 -5.60
C VAL A 31 -10.42 -5.15 -6.36
N GLU A 32 -9.46 -4.60 -7.08
CA GLU A 32 -8.40 -5.32 -7.78
C GLU A 32 -7.05 -4.99 -7.15
N LEU A 33 -6.30 -6.03 -6.82
CA LEU A 33 -4.90 -5.99 -6.39
C LEU A 33 -4.06 -6.36 -7.60
N ILE A 34 -3.38 -5.39 -8.20
CA ILE A 34 -2.56 -5.60 -9.41
C ILE A 34 -1.09 -5.50 -9.04
N ALA A 35 -0.45 -6.66 -8.88
CA ALA A 35 0.96 -6.74 -8.54
C ALA A 35 1.87 -6.67 -9.78
N THR A 36 3.05 -6.13 -9.55
CA THR A 36 4.19 -6.14 -10.48
C THR A 36 5.37 -6.67 -9.68
N LEU A 37 5.80 -7.88 -10.02
CA LEU A 37 6.72 -8.70 -9.25
C LEU A 37 7.99 -9.05 -10.06
N ASP A 38 9.01 -9.47 -9.34
CA ASP A 38 10.23 -10.12 -9.86
C ASP A 38 10.40 -11.53 -9.24
N ASP A 39 11.54 -12.17 -9.48
CA ASP A 39 11.83 -13.52 -8.99
C ASP A 39 12.43 -13.56 -7.57
N SER A 40 12.43 -12.43 -6.84
CA SER A 40 12.99 -12.36 -5.49
C SER A 40 12.09 -13.05 -4.44
N ALA A 41 12.69 -13.44 -3.32
CA ALA A 41 11.95 -13.96 -2.17
C ALA A 41 10.91 -12.95 -1.66
N LYS A 42 11.23 -11.65 -1.71
CA LYS A 42 10.29 -10.59 -1.31
C LYS A 42 9.07 -10.53 -2.22
N SER A 43 9.25 -10.72 -3.54
CA SER A 43 8.13 -10.84 -4.47
C SER A 43 7.25 -12.05 -4.18
N ALA A 44 7.83 -13.18 -3.79
CA ALA A 44 7.07 -14.36 -3.37
C ALA A 44 6.23 -14.08 -2.10
N GLU A 45 6.79 -13.40 -1.10
CA GLU A 45 6.06 -12.98 0.10
C GLU A 45 4.87 -12.06 -0.25
N ILE A 46 5.07 -11.07 -1.13
CA ILE A 46 3.98 -10.17 -1.57
C ILE A 46 2.91 -10.94 -2.34
N LYS A 47 3.30 -11.88 -3.22
CA LYS A 47 2.35 -12.72 -3.94
C LYS A 47 1.49 -13.54 -3.00
N GLU A 48 2.09 -14.19 -2.01
CA GLU A 48 1.40 -14.99 -1.00
C GLU A 48 0.42 -14.12 -0.19
N LEU A 49 0.88 -12.98 0.30
CA LEU A 49 0.03 -12.01 1.00
C LEU A 49 -1.19 -11.59 0.17
N LEU A 50 -0.99 -11.19 -1.09
CA LEU A 50 -2.10 -10.71 -1.93
C LEU A 50 -3.09 -11.82 -2.29
N ALA A 51 -2.60 -13.06 -2.47
CA ALA A 51 -3.46 -14.22 -2.66
C ALA A 51 -4.29 -14.51 -1.40
N GLU A 52 -3.67 -14.50 -0.22
CA GLU A 52 -4.37 -14.67 1.06
C GLU A 52 -5.46 -13.60 1.25
N ILE A 53 -5.19 -12.34 0.91
CA ILE A 53 -6.18 -11.26 1.00
C ILE A 53 -7.37 -11.49 0.05
N ALA A 54 -7.09 -11.89 -1.19
CA ALA A 54 -8.14 -12.15 -2.18
C ALA A 54 -9.07 -13.31 -1.77
N GLU A 55 -8.57 -14.31 -1.04
CA GLU A 55 -9.38 -15.41 -0.52
C GLU A 55 -10.34 -14.99 0.61
N LEU A 56 -10.13 -13.83 1.25
CA LEU A 56 -10.97 -13.37 2.35
C LEU A 56 -12.26 -12.68 1.91
N SER A 57 -12.41 -12.33 0.62
CA SER A 57 -13.60 -11.65 0.11
C SER A 57 -13.84 -11.89 -1.39
N ASP A 58 -15.08 -12.16 -1.77
CA ASP A 58 -15.54 -12.23 -3.16
C ASP A 58 -15.42 -10.90 -3.92
N LYS A 59 -15.24 -9.78 -3.21
CA LYS A 59 -15.06 -8.45 -3.80
C LYS A 59 -13.62 -8.11 -4.07
N VAL A 60 -12.65 -8.89 -3.60
CA VAL A 60 -11.23 -8.64 -3.81
C VAL A 60 -10.69 -9.67 -4.80
N THR A 61 -10.03 -9.20 -5.84
CA THR A 61 -9.37 -10.08 -6.81
C THR A 61 -7.90 -9.73 -6.93
N PHE A 62 -7.06 -10.74 -7.12
CA PHE A 62 -5.62 -10.59 -7.28
C PHE A 62 -5.22 -10.91 -8.73
N LYS A 63 -4.40 -10.03 -9.32
CA LYS A 63 -3.82 -10.18 -10.65
C LYS A 63 -2.35 -9.78 -10.63
N GLU A 64 -1.59 -10.32 -11.57
CA GLU A 64 -0.21 -9.92 -11.82
C GLU A 64 -0.08 -9.31 -13.22
N ASP A 65 0.57 -8.16 -13.30
CA ASP A 65 1.10 -7.59 -14.54
C ASP A 65 2.56 -7.17 -14.28
N ASN A 66 3.45 -8.11 -14.59
CA ASN A 66 4.89 -7.95 -14.36
C ASN A 66 5.59 -7.15 -15.47
N SER A 67 4.82 -6.64 -16.45
CA SER A 67 5.34 -5.82 -17.57
C SER A 67 5.35 -4.31 -17.27
N LEU A 68 4.64 -3.87 -16.22
CA LEU A 68 4.50 -2.46 -15.88
C LEU A 68 5.85 -1.83 -15.46
N PRO A 69 6.12 -0.56 -15.86
CA PRO A 69 7.35 0.16 -15.53
C PRO A 69 7.29 0.76 -14.12
N VAL A 70 7.07 -0.09 -13.11
CA VAL A 70 6.99 0.29 -11.70
C VAL A 70 7.97 -0.55 -10.86
N ARG A 71 8.17 -0.17 -9.61
CA ARG A 71 8.99 -0.91 -8.65
C ARG A 71 8.56 -2.38 -8.53
N LYS A 72 9.52 -3.26 -8.27
CA LYS A 72 9.29 -4.69 -8.04
C LYS A 72 9.94 -5.10 -6.71
N PRO A 73 9.20 -5.78 -5.80
CA PRO A 73 7.75 -5.98 -5.83
C PRO A 73 6.97 -4.69 -5.51
N SER A 74 5.85 -4.49 -6.19
CA SER A 74 4.83 -3.52 -5.77
C SER A 74 3.44 -3.95 -6.23
N PHE A 75 2.39 -3.40 -5.64
CA PHE A 75 1.01 -3.66 -6.09
C PHE A 75 0.12 -2.42 -5.98
N LEU A 76 -0.78 -2.27 -6.94
CA LEU A 76 -1.82 -1.24 -6.98
C LEU A 76 -3.11 -1.79 -6.37
N ILE A 77 -3.77 -0.96 -5.56
CA ILE A 77 -5.13 -1.20 -5.08
C ILE A 77 -6.06 -0.31 -5.92
N THR A 78 -6.92 -0.91 -6.73
CA THR A 78 -7.78 -0.19 -7.68
C THR A 78 -9.16 -0.84 -7.80
N ASN A 79 -10.03 -0.31 -8.66
CA ASN A 79 -11.26 -0.96 -9.10
C ASN A 79 -11.05 -1.59 -10.50
N PRO A 80 -11.84 -2.63 -10.87
CA PRO A 80 -11.81 -3.19 -12.22
C PRO A 80 -11.92 -2.14 -13.33
N GLY A 81 -11.01 -2.18 -14.30
CA GLY A 81 -10.96 -1.24 -15.42
C GLY A 81 -10.36 0.14 -15.09
N SER A 82 -9.96 0.38 -13.84
CA SER A 82 -9.27 1.60 -13.41
C SER A 82 -7.78 1.32 -13.15
N ASN A 83 -6.94 2.31 -13.44
CA ASN A 83 -5.52 2.34 -13.05
C ASN A 83 -5.23 3.40 -11.97
N GLN A 84 -6.27 3.96 -11.35
CA GLN A 84 -6.17 4.91 -10.25
C GLN A 84 -6.23 4.21 -8.89
N GLY A 85 -5.33 4.59 -7.99
CA GLY A 85 -5.37 4.20 -6.59
C GLY A 85 -3.97 4.21 -5.96
N PRO A 86 -3.88 3.90 -4.67
CA PRO A 86 -2.61 3.84 -3.97
C PRO A 86 -1.80 2.61 -4.39
N ARG A 87 -0.48 2.77 -4.49
CA ARG A 87 0.48 1.68 -4.68
C ARG A 87 1.32 1.48 -3.45
N PHE A 88 1.57 0.23 -3.09
CA PHE A 88 2.58 -0.16 -2.10
C PHE A 88 3.74 -0.83 -2.82
N ALA A 89 4.97 -0.41 -2.53
CA ALA A 89 6.20 -1.04 -3.00
C ALA A 89 6.92 -1.66 -1.80
N GLY A 90 7.10 -2.99 -1.84
CA GLY A 90 7.61 -3.77 -0.71
C GLY A 90 6.48 -4.19 0.25
N SER A 91 6.84 -4.47 1.51
CA SER A 91 5.90 -5.03 2.49
C SER A 91 4.90 -3.99 3.01
N PRO A 92 3.59 -4.21 2.90
CA PRO A 92 2.55 -3.33 3.48
C PRO A 92 2.15 -3.75 4.91
N LEU A 93 2.99 -4.54 5.59
CA LEU A 93 2.72 -5.08 6.94
C LEU A 93 3.33 -4.18 8.03
N GLY A 94 3.49 -4.71 9.25
CA GLY A 94 3.92 -3.91 10.40
C GLY A 94 2.89 -2.85 10.75
N HIS A 95 3.34 -1.63 11.06
CA HIS A 95 2.44 -0.51 11.33
C HIS A 95 1.59 -0.09 10.12
N GLU A 96 2.04 -0.38 8.89
CA GLU A 96 1.31 -0.08 7.66
C GLU A 96 0.17 -1.06 7.35
N PHE A 97 0.00 -2.13 8.12
CA PHE A 97 -1.15 -3.05 7.93
C PHE A 97 -2.49 -2.30 8.03
N THR A 98 -2.58 -1.33 8.94
CA THR A 98 -3.78 -0.48 9.07
C THR A 98 -4.01 0.39 7.84
N SER A 99 -2.93 0.90 7.24
CA SER A 99 -2.95 1.69 6.01
C SER A 99 -3.40 0.86 4.80
N LEU A 100 -2.96 -0.41 4.71
CA LEU A 100 -3.44 -1.36 3.72
C LEU A 100 -4.95 -1.60 3.84
N VAL A 101 -5.43 -1.88 5.06
CA VAL A 101 -6.87 -2.09 5.34
C VAL A 101 -7.70 -0.88 4.92
N LEU A 102 -7.27 0.33 5.26
CA LEU A 102 -7.97 1.56 4.90
C LEU A 102 -7.98 1.81 3.39
N ALA A 103 -6.85 1.56 2.70
CA ALA A 103 -6.77 1.69 1.25
C ALA A 103 -7.74 0.73 0.53
N LEU A 104 -7.84 -0.52 1.00
CA LEU A 104 -8.83 -1.50 0.51
C LEU A 104 -10.26 -1.00 0.74
N LEU A 105 -10.57 -0.54 1.96
CA LEU A 105 -11.88 -0.03 2.35
C LEU A 105 -12.32 1.16 1.47
N TRP A 106 -11.47 2.18 1.33
CA TRP A 106 -11.80 3.38 0.55
C TRP A 106 -11.97 3.06 -0.94
N THR A 107 -11.06 2.27 -1.51
CA THR A 107 -11.15 1.83 -2.91
C THR A 107 -12.41 1.00 -3.14
N GLY A 108 -12.77 0.14 -2.18
CA GLY A 108 -13.99 -0.65 -2.23
C GLY A 108 -15.25 0.08 -1.75
N GLY A 109 -15.21 1.42 -1.64
CA GLY A 109 -16.38 2.28 -1.48
C GLY A 109 -16.82 2.56 -0.04
N HIS A 110 -16.08 2.11 0.97
CA HIS A 110 -16.33 2.56 2.36
C HIS A 110 -15.89 4.03 2.51
N PRO A 111 -16.71 4.91 3.10
CA PRO A 111 -16.37 6.32 3.22
C PRO A 111 -15.20 6.57 4.18
N SER A 112 -14.42 7.62 3.92
CA SER A 112 -13.47 8.17 4.90
C SER A 112 -14.21 8.85 6.06
N LYS A 113 -13.56 8.90 7.22
CA LYS A 113 -14.05 9.60 8.42
C LYS A 113 -13.73 11.10 8.43
N GLU A 114 -12.90 11.55 7.48
CA GLU A 114 -12.53 12.96 7.35
C GLU A 114 -13.73 13.86 7.04
N ALA A 115 -13.59 15.15 7.35
CA ALA A 115 -14.62 16.15 7.08
C ALA A 115 -14.95 16.22 5.57
N GLN A 116 -16.24 16.26 5.23
CA GLN A 116 -16.67 16.30 3.83
C GLN A 116 -16.12 17.50 3.05
N SER A 117 -15.96 18.66 3.69
CA SER A 117 -15.33 19.84 3.09
C SER A 117 -13.87 19.60 2.70
N LEU A 118 -13.12 18.87 3.53
CA LEU A 118 -11.73 18.49 3.23
C LEU A 118 -11.67 17.50 2.07
N LEU A 119 -12.54 16.47 2.08
CA LEU A 119 -12.63 15.51 0.98
C LEU A 119 -12.96 16.19 -0.35
N GLU A 120 -13.87 17.16 -0.32
CA GLU A 120 -14.27 17.92 -1.50
C GLU A 120 -13.15 18.83 -2.01
N GLN A 121 -12.42 19.47 -1.11
CA GLN A 121 -11.23 20.25 -1.47
C GLN A 121 -10.20 19.36 -2.18
N ILE A 122 -9.91 18.17 -1.66
CA ILE A 122 -8.95 17.22 -2.25
C ILE A 122 -9.36 16.82 -3.68
N ARG A 123 -10.65 16.53 -3.92
CA ARG A 123 -11.17 16.18 -5.25
C ARG A 123 -10.93 17.27 -6.29
N HIS A 124 -10.89 18.53 -5.85
CA HIS A 124 -10.76 19.71 -6.71
C HIS A 124 -9.33 20.28 -6.76
N ILE A 125 -8.34 19.63 -6.14
CA ILE A 125 -6.94 20.05 -6.26
C ILE A 125 -6.51 19.96 -7.73
N ASP A 126 -6.13 21.10 -8.30
CA ASP A 126 -5.57 21.21 -9.63
C ASP A 126 -4.04 21.01 -9.63
N GLY A 127 -3.53 20.45 -10.73
CA GLY A 127 -2.14 20.04 -10.89
C GLY A 127 -1.95 18.53 -10.76
N ASP A 128 -0.84 18.03 -11.30
CA ASP A 128 -0.45 16.63 -11.27
C ASP A 128 0.65 16.41 -10.21
N PHE A 129 0.39 15.49 -9.28
CA PHE A 129 1.25 15.22 -8.14
C PHE A 129 1.54 13.73 -8.03
N GLU A 130 2.81 13.36 -8.08
CA GLU A 130 3.29 12.01 -7.82
C GLU A 130 4.00 11.99 -6.48
N PHE A 131 3.29 11.53 -5.45
CA PHE A 131 3.82 11.38 -4.11
C PHE A 131 4.50 10.02 -3.93
N GLU A 132 5.64 10.03 -3.26
CA GLU A 132 6.36 8.86 -2.81
C GLU A 132 6.65 9.00 -1.31
N THR A 133 6.20 8.05 -0.50
CA THR A 133 6.44 8.07 0.96
C THR A 133 7.29 6.88 1.34
N TYR A 134 8.50 7.13 1.83
CA TYR A 134 9.34 6.08 2.42
C TYR A 134 8.94 5.86 3.88
N TYR A 135 8.76 4.59 4.25
CA TYR A 135 8.44 4.15 5.61
C TYR A 135 9.31 2.94 6.02
N SER A 136 9.28 2.60 7.31
CA SER A 136 9.75 1.31 7.83
C SER A 136 8.59 0.58 8.51
N LEU A 137 8.67 -0.75 8.60
CA LEU A 137 7.61 -1.56 9.22
C LEU A 137 7.44 -1.30 10.73
N SER A 138 8.49 -0.78 11.38
CA SER A 138 8.56 -0.38 12.80
C SER A 138 8.12 1.06 13.06
N CYS A 139 7.98 1.90 12.04
CA CYS A 139 7.69 3.32 12.20
C CYS A 139 6.25 3.55 12.69
N HIS A 140 6.11 4.06 13.91
CA HIS A 140 4.80 4.36 14.51
C HIS A 140 4.11 5.58 13.89
N ASN A 141 4.89 6.53 13.37
CA ASN A 141 4.39 7.80 12.84
C ASN A 141 4.10 7.78 11.33
N CYS A 142 4.51 6.70 10.63
CA CYS A 142 4.34 6.57 9.19
C CYS A 142 2.88 6.34 8.74
N PRO A 143 2.04 5.57 9.47
CA PRO A 143 0.71 5.23 9.00
C PRO A 143 -0.17 6.46 8.72
N ASP A 144 -0.11 7.50 9.54
CA ASP A 144 -0.94 8.70 9.35
C ASP A 144 -0.63 9.40 8.01
N VAL A 145 0.66 9.46 7.64
CA VAL A 145 1.11 10.09 6.40
C VAL A 145 0.76 9.22 5.20
N VAL A 146 1.02 7.91 5.29
CA VAL A 146 0.68 6.95 4.23
C VAL A 146 -0.83 6.93 3.99
N GLN A 147 -1.64 6.93 5.05
CA GLN A 147 -3.09 6.95 4.98
C GLN A 147 -3.62 8.23 4.34
N ALA A 148 -3.09 9.40 4.72
CA ALA A 148 -3.50 10.67 4.14
C ALA A 148 -3.27 10.70 2.62
N LEU A 149 -2.07 10.33 2.17
CA LEU A 149 -1.73 10.35 0.74
C LEU A 149 -2.42 9.21 -0.04
N ASN A 150 -2.65 8.05 0.58
CA ASN A 150 -3.48 6.99 0.01
C ASN A 150 -4.90 7.50 -0.24
N LEU A 151 -5.53 8.14 0.75
CA LEU A 151 -6.87 8.70 0.62
C LEU A 151 -6.93 9.75 -0.49
N MET A 152 -5.93 10.63 -0.58
CA MET A 152 -5.86 11.62 -1.66
C MET A 152 -5.81 10.96 -3.04
N SER A 153 -5.05 9.87 -3.21
CA SER A 153 -4.97 9.15 -4.49
C SER A 153 -6.26 8.41 -4.88
N VAL A 154 -7.05 7.99 -3.90
CA VAL A 154 -8.39 7.42 -4.13
C VAL A 154 -9.36 8.52 -4.59
N LEU A 155 -9.25 9.73 -4.02
CA LEU A 155 -10.21 10.81 -4.25
C LEU A 155 -9.95 11.60 -5.53
N ASN A 156 -8.70 11.75 -5.95
CA ASN A 156 -8.33 12.61 -7.08
C ASN A 156 -7.37 11.88 -8.04
N PRO A 157 -7.76 11.65 -9.31
CA PRO A 157 -6.93 10.91 -10.27
C PRO A 157 -5.62 11.62 -10.64
N ARG A 158 -5.48 12.92 -10.36
CA ARG A 158 -4.25 13.69 -10.57
C ARG A 158 -3.22 13.52 -9.46
N ILE A 159 -3.62 12.88 -8.36
CA ILE A 159 -2.75 12.62 -7.21
C ILE A 159 -2.42 11.13 -7.22
N LYS A 160 -1.17 10.80 -7.48
CA LYS A 160 -0.65 9.44 -7.36
C LYS A 160 0.10 9.32 -6.05
N HIS A 161 0.01 8.16 -5.42
CA HIS A 161 0.80 7.87 -4.23
C HIS A 161 1.41 6.46 -4.30
N THR A 162 2.72 6.39 -4.07
CA THR A 162 3.42 5.13 -3.81
C THR A 162 4.00 5.16 -2.40
N ALA A 163 3.52 4.30 -1.52
CA ALA A 163 4.14 4.03 -0.22
C ALA A 163 5.25 2.99 -0.43
N ILE A 164 6.46 3.28 0.06
CA ILE A 164 7.67 2.50 -0.22
C ILE A 164 8.28 2.00 1.10
N ASP A 165 8.31 0.69 1.28
CA ASP A 165 9.03 0.05 2.37
C ASP A 165 10.54 0.19 2.13
N GLY A 166 11.18 1.03 2.94
CA GLY A 166 12.62 1.28 2.89
C GLY A 166 13.47 0.03 3.19
N GLY A 167 12.91 -0.95 3.91
CA GLY A 167 13.57 -2.23 4.15
C GLY A 167 13.70 -3.08 2.88
N THR A 168 12.74 -2.93 1.95
CA THR A 168 12.77 -3.57 0.64
C THR A 168 13.59 -2.77 -0.38
N PHE A 169 13.50 -1.44 -0.35
CA PHE A 169 14.15 -0.53 -1.31
C PHE A 169 15.32 0.27 -0.70
N GLN A 170 16.25 -0.42 -0.02
CA GLN A 170 17.37 0.21 0.69
C GLN A 170 18.30 1.03 -0.21
N ASN A 171 18.41 0.64 -1.49
CA ASN A 171 19.16 1.40 -2.47
C ASN A 171 18.60 2.83 -2.61
N GLU A 172 17.28 2.98 -2.64
CA GLU A 172 16.64 4.30 -2.78
C GLU A 172 16.78 5.15 -1.53
N ILE A 173 16.72 4.53 -0.35
CA ILE A 173 17.00 5.21 0.93
C ILE A 173 18.38 5.85 0.89
N THR A 174 19.38 5.12 0.40
CA THR A 174 20.75 5.60 0.28
C THR A 174 20.88 6.67 -0.81
N ASP A 175 20.38 6.39 -2.02
CA ASP A 175 20.51 7.27 -3.19
C ASP A 175 19.83 8.62 -2.99
N ARG A 176 18.72 8.65 -2.23
CA ARG A 176 17.97 9.87 -1.91
C ARG A 176 18.35 10.48 -0.56
N ASN A 177 19.35 9.92 0.12
CA ASN A 177 19.81 10.38 1.44
C ASN A 177 18.66 10.52 2.45
N VAL A 178 17.78 9.53 2.51
CA VAL A 178 16.66 9.50 3.46
C VAL A 178 17.21 9.17 4.85
N MET A 179 17.30 10.20 5.70
CA MET A 179 17.88 10.09 7.04
C MET A 179 16.90 9.58 8.11
N GLY A 180 15.61 9.51 7.79
CA GLY A 180 14.60 8.93 8.65
C GLY A 180 13.22 8.93 7.99
N VAL A 181 12.25 8.32 8.65
CA VAL A 181 10.91 8.07 8.12
C VAL A 181 9.82 8.56 9.09
N PRO A 182 8.62 8.94 8.59
CA PRO A 182 8.22 9.00 7.18
C PRO A 182 8.93 10.12 6.40
N ALA A 183 9.36 9.84 5.17
CA ALA A 183 9.92 10.82 4.25
C ALA A 183 9.12 10.88 2.95
N VAL A 184 8.61 12.07 2.64
CA VAL A 184 7.69 12.32 1.52
C VAL A 184 8.40 13.10 0.43
N PHE A 185 8.28 12.61 -0.78
CA PHE A 185 8.69 13.28 -2.01
C PHE A 185 7.46 13.57 -2.85
N VAL A 186 7.50 14.66 -3.62
CA VAL A 186 6.51 14.98 -4.65
C VAL A 186 7.23 15.32 -5.95
N ASN A 187 6.86 14.66 -7.05
CA ASN A 187 7.45 14.88 -8.37
C ASN A 187 9.00 14.82 -8.35
N GLY A 188 9.55 13.86 -7.59
CA GLY A 188 10.99 13.61 -7.44
C GLY A 188 11.74 14.59 -6.53
N LYS A 189 11.05 15.55 -5.89
CA LYS A 189 11.65 16.49 -4.93
C LYS A 189 11.20 16.19 -3.52
N GLU A 190 12.09 16.40 -2.55
CA GLU A 190 11.72 16.33 -1.14
C GLU A 190 10.59 17.31 -0.85
N PHE A 191 9.55 16.81 -0.18
CA PHE A 191 8.36 17.59 0.18
C PHE A 191 8.30 17.81 1.69
N TRP A 192 8.52 16.75 2.46
CA TRP A 192 8.42 16.79 3.92
C TRP A 192 9.07 15.55 4.55
N SER A 193 9.61 15.71 5.75
CA SER A 193 10.09 14.61 6.59
C SER A 193 9.51 14.73 8.00
N GLY A 194 9.03 13.61 8.56
CA GLY A 194 8.44 13.56 9.90
C GLY A 194 9.44 13.52 11.05
N PRO A 195 8.96 13.63 12.30
CA PRO A 195 9.80 13.41 13.47
C PRO A 195 10.39 12.01 13.43
N HIS A 196 11.72 11.94 13.50
CA HIS A 196 12.48 10.70 13.40
C HIS A 196 12.21 9.81 14.62
N ASP A 197 11.50 8.69 14.43
CA ASP A 197 11.80 7.51 15.25
C ASP A 197 13.05 6.89 14.63
N VAL A 198 14.19 7.21 15.22
CA VAL A 198 15.44 6.48 14.99
C VAL A 198 15.29 5.18 15.77
N ASP A 199 15.14 4.07 15.05
CA ASP A 199 15.44 2.76 15.62
C ASP A 199 16.93 2.73 16.06
#